data_AF-A0A6A6H2N2-F1
#
_entry.id   AF-A0A6A6H2N2-F1
#
_cell.length_a   1.000
_cell.length_b   1.000
_cell.length_c   1.000
_cell.angle_alpha   90.00
_cell.angle_beta   90.00
_cell.angle_gamma   90.00
#
_symmetry.space_group_name_H-M   'P 1'
#
loop_
_entity.id
_entity.type
_entity.pdbx_description
1 polymer ?
#
loop_
_entity_poly.entity_id
_entity_poly.type
_entity_poly.pdbx_seq_one_letter_code
_entity_poly.pdbx_strand_id
1 'polypeptide(L)'
;MDLFSPLETVSNAQLQTLGMVLWGWELPCTAQRLTRLSRFFEYYREIYSSYVPEILAGPNAVAIRPHEDIFDIIRTIKIDTGIPRAELTKYHFAKRGGNKDAIPPTLDQNRAFNIAVSVMVMISSSSDRHESLLELGTRPISWQDDMTFSEFLERALPKTNHLLLNDPKSSEAATAIKAAISARKLKKKAGIRFIPTDDLREHLHLDRKAGMVRVYHHTAFVKECLIASRSVAASLPDMQSTQSANIPRQLALEILDTLQLVLFPSDNYSLLRSLVSKEGFYPSCLHFESAPYRSEDEMETYHYFGQRLMDLYEELQNPTPRGPVEKWLERRSGARYVMMATLFGVIIAVILGLLGLAVAIFQAWVAWQQWKHPIQSG
;
A
#
# COMPACT_ATOMS: atom_id res chain seq x y z
N MET A 1 -1.16 25.30 -34.92
CA MET A 1 -0.58 26.06 -33.79
C MET A 1 -0.05 25.04 -32.83
N ASP A 2 1.22 24.70 -33.02
CA ASP A 2 1.94 23.77 -32.15
C ASP A 2 2.13 24.44 -30.80
N LEU A 3 1.26 24.11 -29.85
CA LEU A 3 1.51 24.31 -28.43
C LEU A 3 2.63 23.33 -28.05
N PHE A 4 3.87 23.74 -28.33
CA PHE A 4 5.03 23.23 -27.62
C PHE A 4 4.67 23.24 -26.13
N SER A 5 4.56 22.05 -25.54
CA SER A 5 4.29 21.90 -24.12
C SER A 5 5.65 21.95 -23.42
N PRO A 6 6.08 23.09 -22.83
CA PRO A 6 7.36 23.19 -22.12
C PRO A 6 7.44 22.28 -20.86
N LEU A 7 6.45 21.40 -20.66
CA LEU A 7 6.21 20.61 -19.46
C LEU A 7 6.69 19.15 -19.59
N GLU A 8 7.23 18.73 -20.74
CA GLU A 8 7.56 17.32 -21.01
C GLU A 8 9.04 16.96 -20.72
N THR A 9 9.96 17.93 -20.76
CA THR A 9 11.40 17.68 -20.64
C THR A 9 11.96 18.20 -19.32
N VAL A 10 12.07 17.32 -18.32
CA VAL A 10 12.78 17.62 -17.05
C VAL A 10 14.27 17.35 -17.20
N SER A 11 15.11 18.36 -16.95
CA SER A 11 16.56 18.19 -16.96
C SER A 11 17.07 17.48 -15.70
N ASN A 12 18.24 16.82 -15.79
CA ASN A 12 18.88 16.22 -14.62
C ASN A 12 19.15 17.27 -13.53
N ALA A 13 19.54 18.50 -13.89
CA ALA A 13 19.75 19.59 -12.94
C ALA A 13 18.49 19.90 -12.13
N GLN A 14 17.32 19.94 -12.79
CA GLN A 14 16.03 20.13 -12.11
C GLN A 14 15.68 18.97 -11.18
N LEU A 15 15.99 17.72 -11.55
CA LEU A 15 15.80 16.57 -10.66
C LEU A 15 16.70 16.65 -9.43
N GLN A 16 17.93 17.14 -9.58
CA GLN A 16 18.83 17.38 -8.44
C GLN A 16 18.30 18.51 -7.53
N THR A 17 17.78 19.59 -8.12
CA THR A 17 17.13 20.67 -7.38
C THR A 17 15.89 20.17 -6.63
N LEU A 18 15.07 19.32 -7.24
CA LEU A 18 13.93 18.68 -6.58
C LEU A 18 14.40 17.85 -5.38
N GLY A 19 15.45 17.03 -5.54
CA GLY A 19 16.02 16.26 -4.44
C GLY A 19 16.59 17.13 -3.31
N MET A 20 17.18 18.28 -3.63
CA MET A 20 17.61 19.27 -2.65
C MET A 20 16.42 19.85 -1.86
N VAL A 21 15.32 20.17 -2.53
CA VAL A 21 14.13 20.73 -1.89
C VAL A 21 13.40 19.70 -1.02
N LEU A 22 13.30 18.46 -1.51
CA LEU A 22 12.62 17.38 -0.80
C LEU A 22 13.44 16.84 0.36
N TRP A 23 14.74 16.61 0.19
CA TRP A 23 15.56 15.86 1.14
C TRP A 23 16.82 16.58 1.61
N GLY A 24 17.06 17.82 1.17
CA GLY A 24 18.24 18.58 1.57
C GLY A 24 19.54 18.03 0.99
N TRP A 25 19.51 17.46 -0.22
CA TRP A 25 20.72 16.99 -0.90
C TRP A 25 21.76 18.10 -1.07
N GLU A 26 23.01 17.78 -0.77
CA GLU A 26 24.17 18.60 -1.12
C GLU A 26 24.53 18.39 -2.60
N LEU A 27 24.77 19.49 -3.32
CA LEU A 27 25.16 19.45 -4.72
C LEU A 27 26.69 19.44 -4.89
N PRO A 28 27.23 18.69 -5.86
CA PRO A 28 26.54 17.82 -6.81
C PRO A 28 26.18 16.45 -6.20
N CYS A 29 24.94 15.99 -6.38
CA CYS A 29 24.55 14.66 -5.89
C CYS A 29 25.10 13.56 -6.82
N THR A 30 25.31 12.36 -6.28
CA THR A 30 25.81 11.23 -7.08
C THR A 30 24.77 10.79 -8.12
N ALA A 31 25.21 10.56 -9.37
CA ALA A 31 24.35 10.02 -10.44
C ALA A 31 23.62 8.72 -10.02
N GLN A 32 24.23 7.96 -9.10
CA GLN A 32 23.64 6.78 -8.50
C GLN A 32 22.32 7.08 -7.74
N ARG A 33 22.22 8.18 -6.99
CA ARG A 33 20.97 8.56 -6.30
C ARG A 33 19.86 8.85 -7.30
N LEU A 34 20.18 9.55 -8.39
CA LEU A 34 19.21 9.83 -9.45
C LEU A 34 18.67 8.55 -10.09
N THR A 35 19.56 7.60 -10.42
CA THR A 35 19.17 6.29 -10.98
C THR A 35 18.30 5.49 -10.01
N ARG A 36 18.60 5.52 -8.71
CA ARG A 36 17.82 4.83 -7.66
C ARG A 36 16.43 5.41 -7.44
N LEU A 37 16.17 6.64 -7.88
CA LEU A 37 14.88 7.31 -7.76
C LEU A 37 14.16 7.43 -9.11
N SER A 38 14.58 6.67 -10.13
CA SER A 38 14.03 6.79 -11.49
C SER A 38 12.50 6.72 -11.52
N ARG A 39 11.87 5.78 -10.81
CA ARG A 39 10.41 5.66 -10.74
C ARG A 39 9.73 6.82 -10.01
N PHE A 40 10.36 7.36 -8.97
CA PHE A 40 9.84 8.55 -8.32
C PHE A 40 9.84 9.74 -9.30
N PHE A 41 10.89 9.89 -10.10
CA PHE A 41 10.96 10.95 -11.09
C PHE A 41 10.04 10.71 -12.29
N GLU A 42 9.74 9.47 -12.64
CA GLU A 42 8.66 9.14 -13.59
C GLU A 42 7.30 9.57 -13.03
N TYR A 43 6.99 9.22 -11.78
CA TYR A 43 5.78 9.69 -11.09
C TYR A 43 5.68 11.22 -11.05
N TYR A 44 6.79 11.90 -10.76
CA TYR A 44 6.85 13.36 -10.81
C TYR A 44 6.49 13.90 -12.21
N ARG A 45 7.06 13.32 -13.27
CA ARG A 45 6.77 13.71 -14.65
C ARG A 45 5.29 13.48 -14.99
N GLU A 46 4.72 12.35 -14.58
CA GLU A 46 3.32 12.01 -14.83
C GLU A 46 2.35 12.96 -14.13
N ILE A 47 2.61 13.29 -12.86
CA ILE A 47 1.77 14.26 -12.15
C ILE A 47 1.90 15.65 -12.76
N TYR A 48 3.12 16.05 -13.06
CA TYR A 48 3.36 17.37 -13.62
C TYR A 48 2.76 17.51 -15.03
N SER A 49 2.84 16.47 -15.87
CA SER A 49 2.22 16.47 -17.20
C SER A 49 0.70 16.40 -17.16
N SER A 50 0.12 15.89 -16.06
CA SER A 50 -1.35 15.91 -15.84
C SER A 50 -1.89 17.29 -15.48
N TYR A 51 -1.02 18.30 -15.29
CA TYR A 51 -1.43 19.66 -15.01
C TYR A 51 -2.13 20.30 -16.22
N VAL A 52 -3.40 20.67 -16.02
CA VAL A 52 -4.18 21.42 -17.00
C VAL A 52 -4.48 22.81 -16.45
N PRO A 53 -3.85 23.87 -17.00
CA PRO A 53 -4.07 25.24 -16.53
C PRO A 53 -5.47 25.71 -16.90
N GLU A 54 -5.99 26.68 -16.15
CA GLU A 54 -7.26 27.33 -16.47
C GLU A 54 -7.06 28.38 -17.57
N ILE A 55 -7.19 27.96 -18.83
CA ILE A 55 -6.84 28.75 -20.04
C ILE A 55 -7.68 30.04 -20.18
N LEU A 56 -8.84 30.11 -19.51
CA LEU A 56 -9.77 31.24 -19.61
C LEU A 56 -9.21 32.56 -19.06
N ALA A 57 -8.19 32.52 -18.20
CA ALA A 57 -7.59 33.71 -17.58
C ALA A 57 -6.43 34.34 -18.38
N GLY A 58 -6.09 33.79 -19.55
CA GLY A 58 -5.00 34.26 -20.41
C GLY A 58 -3.63 33.63 -20.10
N PRO A 59 -2.66 33.72 -21.03
CA PRO A 59 -1.41 32.96 -20.97
C PRO A 59 -0.49 33.32 -19.79
N ASN A 60 -0.67 34.49 -19.19
CA ASN A 60 0.13 34.95 -18.04
C ASN A 60 -0.50 34.61 -16.69
N ALA A 61 -1.71 34.05 -16.65
CA ALA A 61 -2.43 33.74 -15.42
C ALA A 61 -2.29 32.26 -15.00
N VAL A 62 -1.24 31.57 -15.45
CA VAL A 62 -0.99 30.17 -15.10
C VAL A 62 -0.21 30.04 -13.80
N ALA A 63 -0.65 29.15 -12.90
CA ALA A 63 -0.07 28.91 -11.59
C ALA A 63 1.25 28.13 -11.63
N ILE A 64 1.42 27.20 -12.56
CA ILE A 64 2.68 26.49 -12.79
C ILE A 64 3.23 26.85 -14.16
N ARG A 65 4.41 27.48 -14.20
CA ARG A 65 5.12 27.85 -15.43
C ARG A 65 6.34 26.93 -15.62
N PRO A 66 7.48 27.10 -14.93
CA PRO A 66 8.53 26.11 -14.98
C PRO A 66 8.50 25.22 -13.72
N HIS A 67 9.28 24.13 -13.72
CA HIS A 67 9.34 23.17 -12.60
C HIS A 67 9.73 23.82 -11.26
N GLU A 68 10.45 24.93 -11.32
CA GLU A 68 10.90 25.73 -10.19
C GLU A 68 9.72 26.30 -9.38
N ASP A 69 8.55 26.54 -10.00
CA ASP A 69 7.35 26.98 -9.27
C ASP A 69 6.90 25.91 -8.26
N ILE A 70 6.92 24.62 -8.66
CA ILE A 70 6.61 23.51 -7.75
C ILE A 70 7.64 23.44 -6.62
N PHE A 71 8.92 23.66 -6.94
CA PHE A 71 9.98 23.66 -5.94
C PHE A 71 9.78 24.78 -4.91
N ASP A 72 9.38 25.98 -5.36
CA ASP A 72 9.09 27.11 -4.49
C ASP A 72 7.83 26.91 -3.64
N ILE A 73 6.79 26.26 -4.19
CA ILE A 73 5.61 25.88 -3.41
C ILE A 73 6.01 24.88 -2.31
N ILE A 74 6.78 23.83 -2.65
CA ILE A 74 7.27 22.85 -1.66
C ILE A 74 8.10 23.55 -0.57
N ARG A 75 9.01 24.46 -0.94
CA ARG A 75 9.76 25.26 0.05
C ARG A 75 8.81 26.05 0.96
N THR A 76 7.79 26.68 0.38
CA THR A 76 6.81 27.47 1.13
C THR A 76 6.06 26.62 2.16
N ILE A 77 5.64 25.41 1.78
CA ILE A 77 4.97 24.46 2.69
C ILE A 77 5.91 23.99 3.81
N LYS A 78 7.18 23.75 3.50
CA LYS A 78 8.16 23.26 4.49
C LYS A 78 8.63 24.32 5.48
N ILE A 79 8.55 25.61 5.14
CA ILE A 79 8.95 26.69 6.07
C ILE A 79 8.05 26.70 7.31
N ASP A 80 6.73 26.53 7.12
CA ASP A 80 5.79 26.48 8.23
C ASP A 80 4.61 25.56 7.90
N THR A 81 4.58 24.40 8.55
CA THR A 81 3.53 23.39 8.37
C THR A 81 2.27 23.67 9.19
N GLY A 82 2.30 24.68 10.06
CA GLY A 82 1.20 25.09 10.94
C GLY A 82 0.31 26.19 10.36
N ILE A 83 0.68 26.77 9.21
CA ILE A 83 -0.14 27.78 8.54
C ILE A 83 -1.24 27.10 7.70
N PRO A 84 -2.49 27.59 7.75
CA PRO A 84 -3.56 27.10 6.89
C PRO A 84 -3.24 27.25 5.40
N ARG A 85 -3.72 26.32 4.58
CA ARG A 85 -3.49 26.29 3.14
C ARG A 85 -3.82 27.61 2.44
N ALA A 86 -4.94 28.25 2.79
CA ALA A 86 -5.37 29.50 2.16
C ALA A 86 -4.36 30.64 2.40
N GLU A 87 -3.81 30.72 3.61
CA GLU A 87 -2.81 31.72 3.96
C GLU A 87 -1.48 31.45 3.26
N LEU A 88 -1.02 30.20 3.21
CA LEU A 88 0.18 29.79 2.45
C LEU A 88 0.04 30.12 0.96
N THR A 89 -1.12 29.80 0.39
CA THR A 89 -1.43 30.02 -1.02
C THR A 89 -1.43 31.52 -1.33
N LYS A 90 -2.12 32.32 -0.51
CA LYS A 90 -2.14 33.78 -0.64
C LYS A 90 -0.74 34.37 -0.51
N TYR A 91 0.04 33.93 0.48
CA TYR A 91 1.40 34.40 0.70
C TYR A 91 2.31 34.09 -0.50
N HIS A 92 2.27 32.85 -1.00
CA HIS A 92 3.08 32.40 -2.13
C HIS A 92 2.80 33.22 -3.40
N PHE A 93 1.53 33.34 -3.79
CA PHE A 93 1.16 34.07 -5.01
C PHE A 93 1.23 35.60 -4.84
N ALA A 94 1.08 36.14 -3.63
CA ALA A 94 1.32 37.56 -3.37
C ALA A 94 2.80 37.94 -3.54
N LYS A 95 3.74 37.08 -3.10
CA LYS A 95 5.17 37.29 -3.32
C LYS A 95 5.55 37.28 -4.81
N ARG A 96 4.81 36.50 -5.60
CA ARG A 96 4.97 36.40 -7.05
C ARG A 96 4.36 37.60 -7.81
N GLY A 97 3.31 38.21 -7.25
CA GLY A 97 2.50 39.25 -7.89
C GLY A 97 3.09 40.66 -7.79
N GLY A 98 4.16 40.95 -8.55
CA GLY A 98 4.59 42.34 -8.81
C GLY A 98 3.63 43.12 -9.73
N ASN A 99 2.80 42.41 -10.51
CA ASN A 99 1.77 42.97 -11.39
C ASN A 99 0.42 42.28 -11.10
N LYS A 100 -0.63 43.07 -10.81
CA LYS A 100 -1.95 42.57 -10.40
C LYS A 100 -2.66 41.72 -11.47
N ASP A 101 -2.29 41.88 -12.74
CA ASP A 101 -2.85 41.13 -13.88
C ASP A 101 -2.22 39.73 -14.09
N ALA A 102 -1.30 39.32 -13.22
CA ALA A 102 -0.56 38.05 -13.33
C ALA A 102 -0.90 37.04 -12.22
N ILE A 103 -1.90 37.31 -11.37
CA ILE A 103 -2.31 36.38 -10.31
C ILE A 103 -3.18 35.27 -10.93
N PRO A 104 -2.79 33.98 -10.80
CA PRO A 104 -3.56 32.88 -11.33
C PRO A 104 -4.96 32.76 -10.68
N PRO A 105 -5.95 32.16 -11.34
CA PRO A 105 -7.23 31.83 -10.72
C PRO A 105 -7.06 30.96 -9.48
N THR A 106 -7.91 31.14 -8.47
CA THR A 106 -7.85 30.37 -7.21
C THR A 106 -7.88 28.85 -7.43
N LEU A 107 -8.65 28.38 -8.40
CA LEU A 107 -8.71 26.96 -8.76
C LEU A 107 -7.35 26.45 -9.24
N ASP A 108 -6.67 27.24 -10.07
CA ASP A 108 -5.36 26.90 -10.63
C ASP A 108 -4.25 26.95 -9.56
N GLN A 109 -4.30 27.95 -8.67
CA GLN A 109 -3.46 28.00 -7.47
C GLN A 109 -3.63 26.72 -6.62
N ASN A 110 -4.88 26.29 -6.43
CA ASN A 110 -5.19 25.10 -5.66
C ASN A 110 -4.70 23.80 -6.33
N ARG A 111 -4.77 23.70 -7.65
CA ARG A 111 -4.16 22.59 -8.39
C ARG A 111 -2.65 22.55 -8.22
N ALA A 112 -1.98 23.71 -8.25
CA ALA A 112 -0.54 23.80 -8.06
C ALA A 112 -0.09 23.29 -6.68
N PHE A 113 -0.79 23.69 -5.62
CA PHE A 113 -0.55 23.18 -4.27
C PHE A 113 -0.84 21.67 -4.14
N ASN A 114 -1.88 21.16 -4.79
CA ASN A 114 -2.19 19.73 -4.81
C ASN A 114 -1.08 18.90 -5.49
N ILE A 115 -0.55 19.39 -6.60
CA ILE A 115 0.59 18.76 -7.29
C ILE A 115 1.83 18.80 -6.39
N ALA A 116 2.17 19.95 -5.81
CA ALA A 116 3.32 20.10 -4.94
C ALA A 116 3.27 19.13 -3.74
N VAL A 117 2.12 19.01 -3.08
CA VAL A 117 1.92 18.03 -1.99
C VAL A 117 2.02 16.60 -2.50
N SER A 118 1.40 16.28 -3.64
CA SER A 118 1.47 14.92 -4.21
C SER A 118 2.92 14.53 -4.51
N VAL A 119 3.73 15.45 -5.05
CA VAL A 119 5.17 15.23 -5.28
C VAL A 119 5.94 15.12 -3.97
N MET A 120 5.60 15.93 -2.97
CA MET A 120 6.31 15.97 -1.69
C MET A 120 6.11 14.71 -0.87
N VAL A 121 4.89 14.18 -0.82
CA VAL A 121 4.54 13.05 0.08
C VAL A 121 4.00 11.81 -0.63
N MET A 122 3.85 11.82 -1.96
CA MET A 122 3.28 10.70 -2.73
C MET A 122 1.87 10.29 -2.24
N ILE A 123 1.03 11.29 -1.98
CA ILE A 123 -0.38 11.14 -1.62
C ILE A 123 -1.21 11.88 -2.66
N SER A 124 -2.18 11.21 -3.29
CA SER A 124 -3.04 11.87 -4.29
C SER A 124 -4.02 12.82 -3.60
N SER A 125 -3.83 14.14 -3.68
CA SER A 125 -4.77 15.12 -3.10
C SER A 125 -5.86 15.61 -4.05
N SER A 126 -5.98 15.02 -5.25
CA SER A 126 -6.94 15.49 -6.26
C SER A 126 -8.38 15.09 -5.95
N SER A 127 -9.29 16.04 -6.13
CA SER A 127 -10.74 15.80 -6.22
C SER A 127 -11.11 15.07 -7.51
N ASP A 128 -10.30 15.14 -8.57
CA ASP A 128 -10.69 14.78 -9.95
C ASP A 128 -10.54 13.31 -10.33
N ARG A 129 -10.09 12.42 -9.44
CA ARG A 129 -10.19 10.96 -9.67
C ARG A 129 -11.60 10.47 -9.32
N HIS A 130 -12.60 11.06 -9.97
CA HIS A 130 -13.98 10.63 -9.91
C HIS A 130 -14.13 9.33 -10.71
N GLU A 131 -14.40 8.24 -9.99
CA GLU A 131 -15.24 7.08 -10.33
C GLU A 131 -14.68 5.79 -9.73
N SER A 132 -13.36 5.55 -9.79
CA SER A 132 -12.80 4.27 -9.30
C SER A 132 -12.60 4.20 -7.77
N LEU A 133 -12.41 5.34 -7.08
CA LEU A 133 -12.11 5.37 -5.63
C LEU A 133 -13.36 5.24 -4.73
N LEU A 134 -14.54 5.64 -5.22
CA LEU A 134 -15.78 5.51 -4.44
C LEU A 134 -16.17 4.03 -4.24
N GLU A 135 -15.86 3.16 -5.20
CA GLU A 135 -16.09 1.71 -5.09
C GLU A 135 -15.14 1.02 -4.10
N LEU A 136 -14.01 1.66 -3.78
CA LEU A 136 -12.96 1.17 -2.87
C LEU A 136 -13.09 1.69 -1.43
N GLY A 137 -14.08 2.55 -1.17
CA GLY A 137 -14.35 3.13 0.16
C GLY A 137 -13.34 4.19 0.60
N THR A 138 -12.33 4.52 -0.21
CA THR A 138 -11.38 5.59 0.07
C THR A 138 -11.90 6.91 -0.48
N ARG A 139 -12.52 7.71 0.41
CA ARG A 139 -12.95 9.08 0.06
C ARG A 139 -11.72 9.89 -0.32
N PRO A 140 -11.72 10.63 -1.45
CA PRO A 140 -10.61 11.52 -1.78
C PRO A 140 -10.45 12.55 -0.65
N ILE A 141 -9.29 12.55 -0.01
CA ILE A 141 -8.95 13.55 1.01
C ILE A 141 -8.32 14.72 0.27
N SER A 142 -9.05 15.83 0.26
CA SER A 142 -8.59 17.11 -0.26
C SER A 142 -8.04 17.96 0.89
N TRP A 143 -6.87 18.58 0.68
CA TRP A 143 -6.30 19.54 1.63
C TRP A 143 -7.12 20.83 1.54
N GLN A 144 -7.96 21.08 2.54
CA GLN A 144 -8.88 22.22 2.55
C GLN A 144 -8.18 23.54 2.88
N ASP A 145 -8.82 24.65 2.55
CA ASP A 145 -8.29 26.01 2.72
C ASP A 145 -8.00 26.38 4.19
N ASP A 146 -8.81 25.89 5.11
CA ASP A 146 -8.72 26.08 6.56
C ASP A 146 -7.77 25.09 7.25
N MET A 147 -7.31 24.07 6.53
CA MET A 147 -6.53 22.98 7.07
C MET A 147 -5.02 23.26 6.97
N THR A 148 -4.28 22.97 8.03
CA THR A 148 -2.81 23.01 8.02
C THR A 148 -2.24 21.79 7.29
N PHE A 149 -0.97 21.83 6.89
CA PHE A 149 -0.34 20.68 6.25
C PHE A 149 -0.23 19.47 7.21
N SER A 150 0.04 19.74 8.49
CA SER A 150 0.12 18.71 9.53
C SER A 150 -1.23 18.00 9.73
N GLU A 151 -2.33 18.75 9.82
CA GLU A 151 -3.68 18.18 9.92
C GLU A 151 -4.07 17.38 8.67
N PHE A 152 -3.68 17.86 7.47
CA PHE A 152 -3.89 17.11 6.24
C PHE A 152 -3.18 15.75 6.28
N LEU A 153 -1.93 15.70 6.73
CA LEU A 153 -1.20 14.45 6.88
C LEU A 153 -1.83 13.51 7.91
N GLU A 154 -2.23 14.03 9.07
CA GLU A 154 -2.90 13.22 10.09
C GLU A 154 -4.24 12.66 9.61
N ARG A 155 -4.98 13.42 8.80
CA ARG A 155 -6.22 12.96 8.19
C ARG A 155 -5.98 11.94 7.07
N ALA A 156 -4.94 12.17 6.25
CA ALA A 156 -4.57 11.28 5.15
C ALA A 156 -4.02 9.94 5.64
N LEU A 157 -3.33 9.94 6.76
CA LEU A 157 -2.64 8.80 7.34
C LEU A 157 -2.94 8.72 8.85
N PRO A 158 -4.18 8.34 9.22
CA PRO A 158 -4.58 8.29 10.61
C PRO A 158 -3.79 7.22 11.35
N LYS A 159 -3.39 7.52 12.59
CA LYS A 159 -2.77 6.55 13.48
C LYS A 159 -3.84 5.60 14.01
N THR A 160 -3.83 4.36 13.52
CA THR A 160 -4.65 3.26 14.02
C THR A 160 -3.81 2.38 14.94
N ASN A 161 -3.67 2.81 16.19
CA ASN A 161 -2.95 2.05 17.21
C ASN A 161 -3.67 0.73 17.48
N HIS A 162 -3.06 -0.39 17.10
CA HIS A 162 -3.59 -1.71 17.40
C HIS A 162 -2.85 -2.32 18.59
N LEU A 163 -3.52 -2.44 19.74
CA LEU A 163 -2.91 -2.88 21.00
C LEU A 163 -2.17 -4.21 20.86
N LEU A 164 -2.73 -5.20 20.13
CA LEU A 164 -2.09 -6.52 19.99
C LEU A 164 -0.75 -6.50 19.25
N LEU A 165 -0.50 -5.52 18.37
CA LEU A 165 0.75 -5.43 17.61
C LEU A 165 1.80 -4.58 18.32
N ASN A 166 1.38 -3.72 19.26
CA ASN A 166 2.22 -2.71 19.89
C ASN A 166 2.41 -2.91 21.41
N ASP A 167 1.65 -3.79 22.06
CA ASP A 167 1.78 -4.08 23.49
C ASP A 167 3.03 -4.97 23.74
N PRO A 168 3.99 -4.53 24.57
CA PRO A 168 5.15 -5.33 24.95
C PRO A 168 4.77 -6.69 25.55
N LYS A 169 3.61 -6.77 26.22
CA LYS A 169 3.11 -8.01 26.84
C LYS A 169 2.57 -9.01 25.82
N SER A 170 2.19 -8.56 24.62
CA SER A 170 1.72 -9.41 23.52
C SER A 170 2.78 -9.66 22.46
N SER A 171 4.07 -9.42 22.77
CA SER A 171 5.19 -9.52 21.82
C SER A 171 5.26 -10.86 21.08
N GLU A 172 5.00 -11.98 21.77
CA GLU A 172 4.95 -13.31 21.13
C GLU A 172 3.79 -13.44 20.14
N ALA A 173 2.59 -12.98 20.53
CA ALA A 173 1.41 -13.00 19.67
C ALA A 173 1.58 -12.07 18.46
N ALA A 174 2.13 -10.88 18.66
CA ALA A 174 2.46 -9.93 17.60
C ALA A 174 3.45 -10.54 16.60
N THR A 175 4.50 -11.21 17.10
CA THR A 175 5.49 -11.91 16.27
C THR A 175 4.84 -13.05 15.47
N ALA A 176 3.97 -13.84 16.10
CA ALA A 176 3.24 -14.90 15.44
C ALA A 176 2.30 -14.38 14.33
N ILE A 177 1.59 -13.27 14.59
CA ILE A 177 0.74 -12.59 13.61
C ILE A 177 1.58 -12.10 12.43
N LYS A 178 2.67 -11.35 12.68
CA LYS A 178 3.58 -10.87 11.62
C LYS A 178 4.11 -12.01 10.76
N ALA A 179 4.56 -13.11 11.39
CA ALA A 179 5.04 -14.30 10.69
C ALA A 179 3.93 -15.04 9.90
N ALA A 180 2.66 -14.85 10.26
CA ALA A 180 1.53 -15.44 9.55
C ALA A 180 1.17 -14.66 8.27
N ILE A 181 1.30 -13.33 8.25
CA ILE A 181 0.84 -12.45 7.15
C ILE A 181 1.83 -12.38 5.97
N SER A 182 2.58 -13.44 5.69
CA SER A 182 3.51 -13.41 4.54
C SER A 182 2.75 -13.40 3.21
N ALA A 183 3.27 -12.68 2.22
CA ALA A 183 2.62 -12.55 0.91
C ALA A 183 2.43 -13.91 0.21
N ARG A 184 3.31 -14.88 0.49
CA ARG A 184 3.14 -16.27 0.04
C ARG A 184 1.92 -16.94 0.65
N LYS A 185 1.71 -16.78 1.96
CA LYS A 185 0.56 -17.33 2.68
C LYS A 185 -0.73 -16.65 2.23
N LEU A 186 -0.74 -15.32 2.11
CA LEU A 186 -1.87 -14.55 1.60
C LEU A 186 -2.25 -14.97 0.17
N LYS A 187 -1.27 -15.11 -0.74
CA LYS A 187 -1.52 -15.57 -2.10
C LYS A 187 -2.03 -17.00 -2.16
N LYS A 188 -1.44 -17.92 -1.39
CA LYS A 188 -1.75 -19.36 -1.44
C LYS A 188 -3.04 -19.72 -0.71
N LYS A 189 -3.29 -19.14 0.46
CA LYS A 189 -4.43 -19.48 1.33
C LYS A 189 -5.64 -18.57 1.12
N ALA A 190 -5.42 -17.26 0.97
CA ALA A 190 -6.50 -16.29 0.79
C ALA A 190 -6.75 -15.92 -0.68
N GLY A 191 -5.93 -16.41 -1.61
CA GLY A 191 -6.07 -16.06 -3.03
C GLY A 191 -5.84 -14.57 -3.33
N ILE A 192 -5.11 -13.87 -2.45
CA ILE A 192 -4.85 -12.44 -2.57
C ILE A 192 -3.83 -12.16 -3.67
N ARG A 193 -4.10 -11.13 -4.48
CA ARG A 193 -3.18 -10.55 -5.47
C ARG A 193 -2.55 -9.27 -4.93
N PHE A 194 -1.33 -8.98 -5.35
CA PHE A 194 -0.60 -7.77 -4.95
C PHE A 194 -0.48 -6.83 -6.13
N ILE A 195 -0.87 -5.58 -5.95
CA ILE A 195 -0.85 -4.54 -6.99
C ILE A 195 0.02 -3.38 -6.49
N PRO A 196 0.95 -2.86 -7.32
CA PRO A 196 1.72 -1.68 -6.94
C PRO A 196 0.82 -0.46 -6.78
N THR A 197 1.15 0.45 -5.85
CA THR A 197 0.55 1.78 -5.77
C THR A 197 1.60 2.86 -5.58
N ASP A 198 1.40 4.00 -6.23
CA ASP A 198 2.18 5.22 -6.00
C ASP A 198 1.63 6.05 -4.84
N ASP A 199 0.39 5.77 -4.39
CA ASP A 199 -0.24 6.47 -3.27
C ASP A 199 0.09 5.76 -1.95
N LEU A 200 0.76 6.48 -1.03
CA LEU A 200 1.10 5.99 0.31
C LEU A 200 -0.14 5.55 1.11
N ARG A 201 -1.27 6.24 0.94
CA ARG A 201 -2.49 5.94 1.68
C ARG A 201 -3.09 4.60 1.31
N GLU A 202 -2.73 4.04 0.16
CA GLU A 202 -3.25 2.75 -0.30
C GLU A 202 -2.33 1.58 0.12
N HIS A 203 -1.24 1.83 0.82
CA HIS A 203 -0.33 0.77 1.26
C HIS A 203 -1.01 -0.22 2.23
N LEU A 204 -1.00 -1.52 1.89
CA LEU A 204 -1.74 -2.59 2.57
C LEU A 204 -3.27 -2.46 2.55
N HIS A 205 -3.84 -1.61 1.69
CA HIS A 205 -5.28 -1.54 1.55
C HIS A 205 -5.82 -2.83 0.92
N LEU A 206 -6.66 -3.55 1.67
CA LEU A 206 -7.29 -4.80 1.23
C LEU A 206 -8.64 -4.51 0.59
N ASP A 207 -8.73 -4.75 -0.72
CA ASP A 207 -10.02 -4.88 -1.40
C ASP A 207 -10.48 -6.34 -1.31
N ARG A 208 -11.35 -6.61 -0.33
CA ARG A 208 -11.93 -7.94 -0.10
C ARG A 208 -12.69 -8.46 -1.31
N LYS A 209 -13.41 -7.59 -2.04
CA LYS A 209 -14.25 -7.97 -3.19
C LYS A 209 -13.39 -8.43 -4.37
N ALA A 210 -12.35 -7.67 -4.69
CA ALA A 210 -11.45 -8.00 -5.80
C ALA A 210 -10.33 -8.96 -5.42
N GLY A 211 -10.16 -9.25 -4.11
CA GLY A 211 -9.11 -10.11 -3.60
C GLY A 211 -7.73 -9.55 -3.89
N MET A 212 -7.56 -8.25 -3.71
CA MET A 212 -6.31 -7.55 -4.03
C MET A 212 -5.86 -6.68 -2.87
N VAL A 213 -4.55 -6.58 -2.71
CA VAL A 213 -3.90 -5.71 -1.74
C VAL A 213 -3.00 -4.77 -2.51
N ARG A 214 -3.19 -3.47 -2.29
CA ARG A 214 -2.30 -2.46 -2.84
C ARG A 214 -1.05 -2.33 -1.98
N VAL A 215 0.10 -2.26 -2.63
CA VAL A 215 1.39 -2.23 -1.97
C VAL A 215 2.20 -1.07 -2.52
N TYR A 216 2.41 -0.07 -1.68
CA TYR A 216 3.33 1.01 -2.00
C TYR A 216 4.74 0.48 -2.21
N HIS A 217 5.36 0.82 -3.35
CA HIS A 217 6.61 0.17 -3.81
C HIS A 217 7.78 1.13 -4.01
N HIS A 218 7.64 2.44 -3.78
CA HIS A 218 8.74 3.40 -3.92
C HIS A 218 9.67 3.37 -2.71
N THR A 219 10.36 2.24 -2.49
CA THR A 219 11.23 2.09 -1.31
C THR A 219 12.42 3.04 -1.33
N ALA A 220 12.90 3.45 -2.51
CA ALA A 220 13.95 4.46 -2.64
C ALA A 220 13.50 5.83 -2.08
N PHE A 221 12.28 6.26 -2.37
CA PHE A 221 11.69 7.48 -1.81
C PHE A 221 11.64 7.42 -0.28
N VAL A 222 11.19 6.29 0.27
CA VAL A 222 11.07 6.08 1.73
C VAL A 222 12.45 6.12 2.39
N LYS A 223 13.44 5.45 1.79
CA LYS A 223 14.82 5.47 2.27
C LYS A 223 15.40 6.89 2.29
N GLU A 224 15.17 7.69 1.26
CA GLU A 224 15.62 9.10 1.24
C GLU A 224 14.92 9.96 2.31
N CYS A 225 13.63 9.73 2.56
CA CYS A 225 12.93 10.38 3.68
C CYS A 225 13.55 10.02 5.04
N LEU A 226 13.95 8.76 5.23
CA LEU A 226 14.63 8.31 6.44
C LEU A 226 16.02 8.92 6.60
N ILE A 227 16.79 9.03 5.51
CA ILE A 227 18.10 9.70 5.49
C ILE A 227 17.94 11.17 5.90
N ALA A 228 17.01 11.88 5.26
CA ALA A 228 16.74 13.30 5.52
C ALA A 228 16.26 13.55 6.96
N SER A 229 15.45 12.65 7.52
CA SER A 229 15.00 12.78 8.92
C SER A 229 16.14 12.67 9.95
N ARG A 230 17.20 11.91 9.63
CA ARG A 230 18.35 11.73 10.54
C ARG A 230 19.28 12.93 10.55
N SER A 231 19.55 13.52 9.38
CA SER A 231 20.41 14.71 9.31
C SER A 231 19.84 15.88 10.11
N VAL A 232 18.50 15.97 10.18
CA VAL A 232 17.78 17.00 10.94
C VAL A 232 17.86 16.72 12.44
N ALA A 233 17.62 15.47 12.86
CA ALA A 233 17.75 15.08 14.27
C ALA A 233 19.18 15.30 14.82
N ALA A 234 20.20 15.13 13.97
CA ALA A 234 21.59 15.39 14.35
C ALA A 234 21.93 16.89 14.46
N SER A 235 21.17 17.77 13.79
CA SER A 235 21.44 19.22 13.76
C SER A 235 20.59 20.04 14.73
N LEU A 236 19.39 19.58 15.09
CA LEU A 236 18.46 20.28 15.99
C LEU A 236 17.77 19.28 16.96
N PRO A 237 18.39 18.97 18.12
CA PRO A 237 17.82 18.03 19.09
C PRO A 237 16.58 18.54 19.84
N ASP A 238 16.34 19.86 19.87
CA ASP A 238 15.29 20.51 20.71
C ASP A 238 14.01 20.92 19.96
N MET A 239 13.98 20.86 18.63
CA MET A 239 12.78 21.20 17.84
C MET A 239 12.10 19.95 17.32
N GLN A 240 10.77 19.87 17.49
CA GLN A 240 9.94 18.77 17.00
C GLN A 240 10.28 18.48 15.52
N SER A 241 10.69 17.24 15.26
CA SER A 241 11.31 16.71 14.04
C SER A 241 10.43 16.71 12.77
N THR A 242 9.31 17.44 12.78
CA THR A 242 8.33 17.52 11.70
C THR A 242 8.66 18.57 10.63
N GLN A 243 9.55 19.53 10.90
CA GLN A 243 9.81 20.63 9.96
C GLN A 243 10.64 20.26 8.71
N SER A 244 11.24 19.07 8.64
CA SER A 244 12.17 18.76 7.52
C SER A 244 11.95 17.43 6.82
N ALA A 245 11.32 16.45 7.48
CA ALA A 245 10.97 15.18 6.83
C ALA A 245 9.63 15.33 6.11
N ASN A 246 9.57 14.94 4.82
CA ASN A 246 8.34 15.07 4.03
C ASN A 246 7.20 14.19 4.58
N ILE A 247 7.55 13.04 5.17
CA ILE A 247 6.61 12.13 5.83
C ILE A 247 7.11 11.79 7.24
N PRO A 248 6.21 11.43 8.19
CA PRO A 248 6.61 11.03 9.53
C PRO A 248 7.61 9.87 9.51
N ARG A 249 8.69 9.98 10.28
CA ARG A 249 9.76 8.96 10.33
C ARG A 249 9.23 7.58 10.69
N GLN A 250 8.31 7.50 11.66
CA GLN A 250 7.66 6.25 12.06
C GLN A 250 6.89 5.59 10.90
N LEU A 251 6.16 6.38 10.10
CA LEU A 251 5.45 5.86 8.93
C LEU A 251 6.44 5.25 7.92
N ALA A 252 7.54 5.95 7.64
CA ALA A 252 8.56 5.49 6.71
C ALA A 252 9.19 4.15 7.18
N LEU A 253 9.45 3.99 8.48
CA LEU A 253 9.92 2.72 9.05
C LEU A 253 8.89 1.61 8.88
N GLU A 254 7.61 1.86 9.20
CA GLU A 254 6.55 0.86 9.04
C GLU A 254 6.39 0.40 7.59
N ILE A 255 6.50 1.29 6.60
CA ILE A 255 6.45 0.91 5.17
C ILE A 255 7.59 -0.07 4.83
N LEU A 256 8.81 0.19 5.30
CA LEU A 256 9.93 -0.70 5.03
C LEU A 256 9.76 -2.04 5.75
N ASP A 257 9.33 -2.04 7.01
CA ASP A 257 9.11 -3.25 7.78
C ASP A 257 8.00 -4.12 7.21
N THR A 258 6.85 -3.54 6.89
CA THR A 258 5.73 -4.26 6.29
C THR A 258 6.12 -4.90 4.96
N LEU A 259 6.91 -4.22 4.13
CA LEU A 259 7.43 -4.79 2.89
C LEU A 259 8.45 -5.90 3.12
N GLN A 260 9.50 -5.62 3.90
CA GLN A 260 10.70 -6.45 3.96
C GLN A 260 10.66 -7.53 5.05
N LEU A 261 9.94 -7.29 6.15
CA LEU A 261 9.87 -8.20 7.29
C LEU A 261 8.55 -8.95 7.36
N VAL A 262 7.44 -8.34 6.94
CA VAL A 262 6.09 -8.95 7.03
C VAL A 262 5.65 -9.61 5.72
N LEU A 263 5.51 -8.85 4.63
CA LEU A 263 5.00 -9.36 3.36
C LEU A 263 6.02 -10.22 2.62
N PHE A 264 7.24 -9.71 2.46
CA PHE A 264 8.30 -10.37 1.70
C PHE A 264 9.53 -10.66 2.56
N PRO A 265 9.42 -11.46 3.63
CA PRO A 265 10.60 -11.94 4.33
C PRO A 265 11.53 -12.69 3.38
N SER A 266 12.78 -12.91 3.79
CA SER A 266 13.86 -13.44 2.94
C SER A 266 13.52 -14.76 2.21
N ASP A 267 12.62 -15.57 2.76
CA ASP A 267 12.10 -16.81 2.19
C ASP A 267 11.08 -16.61 1.04
N ASN A 268 10.60 -15.38 0.82
CA ASN A 268 9.58 -15.02 -0.16
C ASN A 268 10.13 -14.14 -1.32
N TYR A 269 11.45 -14.11 -1.48
CA TYR A 269 12.14 -13.31 -2.50
C TYR A 269 11.72 -13.64 -3.94
N SER A 270 11.38 -14.90 -4.23
CA SER A 270 10.95 -15.32 -5.57
C SER A 270 9.61 -14.71 -5.99
N LEU A 271 8.67 -14.53 -5.05
CA LEU A 271 7.41 -13.85 -5.31
C LEU A 271 7.65 -12.38 -5.58
N LEU A 272 8.46 -11.71 -4.75
CA LEU A 272 8.80 -10.30 -4.94
C LEU A 272 9.48 -10.06 -6.29
N ARG A 273 10.43 -10.93 -6.68
CA ARG A 273 11.08 -10.86 -8.00
C ARG A 273 10.09 -11.04 -9.15
N SER A 274 9.08 -11.90 -8.98
CA SER A 274 7.98 -12.02 -9.96
C SER A 274 7.10 -10.78 -10.01
N LEU A 275 6.84 -10.11 -8.88
CA LEU A 275 6.06 -8.88 -8.85
C LEU A 275 6.83 -7.73 -9.53
N VAL A 276 8.14 -7.65 -9.33
CA VAL A 276 9.00 -6.67 -10.00
C VAL A 276 9.06 -6.90 -11.50
N SER A 277 9.12 -8.16 -11.96
CA SER A 277 9.22 -8.45 -13.39
C SER A 277 7.90 -8.44 -14.15
N LYS A 278 6.76 -8.73 -13.48
CA LYS A 278 5.46 -8.91 -14.16
C LYS A 278 4.39 -7.90 -13.77
N GLU A 279 4.44 -7.38 -12.54
CA GLU A 279 3.36 -6.57 -11.97
C GLU A 279 3.79 -5.12 -11.72
N GLY A 280 4.92 -4.68 -12.29
CA GLY A 280 5.34 -3.27 -12.25
C GLY A 280 5.97 -2.78 -10.94
N PHE A 281 6.22 -3.66 -9.96
CA PHE A 281 6.91 -3.26 -8.72
C PHE A 281 8.32 -2.72 -9.01
N TYR A 282 8.75 -1.73 -8.24
CA TYR A 282 10.06 -1.11 -8.48
C TYR A 282 11.22 -2.03 -8.07
N PRO A 283 12.30 -2.17 -8.88
CA PRO A 283 13.44 -3.00 -8.52
C PRO A 283 14.13 -2.63 -7.20
N SER A 284 13.97 -1.39 -6.69
CA SER A 284 14.50 -1.04 -5.36
C SER A 284 13.87 -1.85 -4.23
N CYS A 285 12.68 -2.45 -4.42
CA CYS A 285 12.07 -3.37 -3.46
C CYS A 285 12.93 -4.61 -3.18
N LEU A 286 13.79 -5.02 -4.13
CA LEU A 286 14.69 -6.16 -3.96
C LEU A 286 15.89 -5.87 -3.03
N HIS A 287 16.12 -4.61 -2.67
CA HIS A 287 17.23 -4.19 -1.82
C HIS A 287 16.78 -4.13 -0.36
N PHE A 288 16.93 -5.25 0.35
CA PHE A 288 16.64 -5.41 1.77
C PHE A 288 17.64 -4.64 2.61
N GLU A 289 17.25 -3.44 3.03
CA GLU A 289 18.09 -2.53 3.79
C GLU A 289 17.16 -1.72 4.71
N SER A 290 16.57 -2.35 5.74
CA SER A 290 15.79 -1.63 6.77
C SER A 290 16.68 -1.27 7.97
N ALA A 291 17.53 -2.21 8.39
CA ALA A 291 18.45 -2.09 9.52
C ALA A 291 19.29 -0.79 9.55
N PRO A 292 19.96 -0.35 8.47
CA PRO A 292 20.80 0.84 8.54
C PRO A 292 20.02 2.13 8.79
N TYR A 293 18.69 2.14 8.59
CA TYR A 293 17.86 3.33 8.76
C TYR A 293 17.17 3.41 10.13
N ARG A 294 17.24 2.36 10.95
CA ARG A 294 16.69 2.30 12.32
C ARG A 294 17.73 2.68 13.36
N SER A 295 17.36 3.50 14.33
CA SER A 295 18.19 3.84 15.51
C SER A 295 17.95 2.82 16.62
N GLU A 296 18.89 2.65 17.56
CA GLU A 296 18.79 1.62 18.61
C GLU A 296 17.56 1.81 19.53
N ASP A 297 17.11 3.05 19.72
CA ASP A 297 15.95 3.39 20.56
C ASP A 297 14.59 3.20 19.85
N GLU A 298 14.58 2.92 18.54
CA GLU A 298 13.35 2.83 17.75
C GLU A 298 12.76 1.42 17.78
N MET A 299 11.62 1.27 18.46
CA MET A 299 10.89 0.00 18.54
C MET A 299 10.03 -0.27 17.30
N GLU A 300 9.88 -1.56 16.94
CA GLU A 300 9.00 -2.04 15.86
C GLU A 300 7.50 -1.92 16.22
N THR A 301 6.99 -0.70 16.19
CA THR A 301 5.57 -0.37 16.44
C THR A 301 4.85 -0.05 15.13
N TYR A 302 3.56 -0.41 15.06
CA TYR A 302 2.70 -0.22 13.90
C TYR A 302 1.55 0.72 14.27
N HIS A 303 1.82 2.02 14.20
CA HIS A 303 0.86 3.09 14.47
C HIS A 303 0.01 3.40 13.25
N TYR A 304 0.54 3.29 12.03
CA TYR A 304 -0.17 3.66 10.81
C TYR A 304 -0.79 2.45 10.11
N PHE A 305 -0.08 1.32 10.05
CA PHE A 305 -0.54 0.14 9.31
C PHE A 305 -1.00 -1.02 10.19
N GLY A 306 -1.07 -0.83 11.50
CA GLY A 306 -1.49 -1.87 12.45
C GLY A 306 -2.86 -2.46 12.12
N GLN A 307 -3.87 -1.62 11.89
CA GLN A 307 -5.22 -2.09 11.51
C GLN A 307 -5.21 -2.86 10.20
N ARG A 308 -4.49 -2.38 9.19
CA ARG A 308 -4.45 -3.04 7.86
C ARG A 308 -3.76 -4.40 7.91
N LEU A 309 -2.71 -4.53 8.74
CA LEU A 309 -2.11 -5.83 9.00
C LEU A 309 -3.09 -6.80 9.67
N MET A 310 -3.92 -6.31 10.58
CA MET A 310 -4.96 -7.12 11.19
C MET A 310 -6.05 -7.50 10.19
N ASP A 311 -6.47 -6.61 9.30
CA ASP A 311 -7.43 -6.93 8.23
C ASP A 311 -6.88 -8.06 7.32
N LEU A 312 -5.58 -8.04 7.01
CA LEU A 312 -4.91 -9.11 6.27
C LEU A 312 -4.83 -10.42 7.07
N TYR A 313 -4.59 -10.34 8.37
CA TYR A 313 -4.58 -11.50 9.25
C TYR A 313 -5.97 -12.14 9.35
N GLU A 314 -7.01 -11.35 9.52
CA GLU A 314 -8.41 -11.79 9.52
C GLU A 314 -8.78 -12.48 8.20
N GLU A 315 -8.41 -11.87 7.06
CA GLU A 315 -8.63 -12.46 5.74
C GLU A 315 -7.84 -13.76 5.54
N LEU A 316 -6.68 -13.91 6.20
CA LEU A 316 -5.92 -15.16 6.18
C LEU A 316 -6.57 -16.27 7.04
N GLN A 317 -7.19 -15.91 8.17
CA GLN A 317 -7.90 -16.85 9.05
C GLN A 317 -9.24 -17.27 8.46
N ASN A 318 -9.96 -16.32 7.86
CA ASN A 318 -11.26 -16.53 7.23
C ASN A 318 -11.24 -16.02 5.78
N PRO A 319 -10.63 -16.76 4.83
CA PRO A 319 -10.58 -16.37 3.43
C PRO A 319 -11.96 -16.15 2.82
N THR A 320 -12.16 -15.00 2.19
CA THR A 320 -13.34 -14.77 1.36
C THR A 320 -13.31 -15.74 0.16
N PRO A 321 -14.38 -16.51 -0.09
CA PRO A 321 -14.42 -17.45 -1.20
C PRO A 321 -14.44 -16.70 -2.54
N ARG A 322 -13.42 -16.94 -3.37
CA ARG A 322 -13.19 -16.20 -4.62
C ARG A 322 -13.38 -17.10 -5.84
N GLY A 323 -13.11 -18.40 -5.70
CA GLY A 323 -13.30 -19.37 -6.76
C GLY A 323 -14.78 -19.70 -7.04
N PRO A 324 -15.15 -20.07 -8.28
CA PRO A 324 -16.50 -20.54 -8.57
C PRO A 324 -16.86 -21.80 -7.77
N VAL A 325 -15.88 -22.68 -7.51
CA VAL A 325 -16.04 -23.88 -6.66
C VAL A 325 -16.18 -23.50 -5.19
N GLU A 326 -15.42 -22.53 -4.71
CA GLU A 326 -15.51 -22.05 -3.32
C GLU A 326 -16.85 -21.37 -3.05
N LYS A 327 -17.28 -20.49 -3.96
CA LYS A 327 -18.62 -19.86 -3.90
C LYS A 327 -19.73 -20.90 -4.03
N TRP A 328 -19.51 -21.96 -4.83
CA TRP A 328 -20.45 -23.07 -4.91
C TRP A 328 -20.49 -23.88 -3.61
N LEU A 329 -19.33 -24.15 -3.00
CA LEU A 329 -19.21 -24.88 -1.75
C LEU A 329 -19.85 -24.09 -0.61
N GLU A 330 -19.63 -22.78 -0.53
CA GLU A 330 -20.26 -21.87 0.42
C GLU A 330 -21.79 -21.84 0.27
N ARG A 331 -22.29 -21.77 -0.97
CA ARG A 331 -23.75 -21.85 -1.24
C ARG A 331 -24.34 -23.21 -0.85
N ARG A 332 -23.54 -24.28 -0.88
CA ARG A 332 -23.96 -25.65 -0.52
C ARG A 332 -23.57 -26.09 0.88
N SER A 333 -22.82 -25.30 1.65
CA SER A 333 -22.31 -25.69 2.98
C SER A 333 -23.25 -25.34 4.14
N GLY A 334 -24.46 -24.86 3.86
CA GLY A 334 -25.48 -24.68 4.89
C GLY A 334 -25.71 -25.98 5.68
N ALA A 335 -25.89 -25.89 7.00
CA ALA A 335 -26.00 -27.01 7.95
C ALA A 335 -26.95 -28.14 7.49
N ARG A 336 -27.96 -27.80 6.67
CA ARG A 336 -28.92 -28.72 6.06
C ARG A 336 -28.28 -29.72 5.08
N TYR A 337 -27.24 -29.33 4.34
CA TYR A 337 -26.56 -30.19 3.36
C TYR A 337 -25.53 -31.11 4.00
N VAL A 338 -24.82 -30.65 5.03
CA VAL A 338 -23.93 -31.52 5.83
C VAL A 338 -24.75 -32.64 6.49
N MET A 339 -25.93 -32.30 7.02
CA MET A 339 -26.89 -33.28 7.54
C MET A 339 -27.42 -34.25 6.46
N MET A 340 -27.57 -33.80 5.21
CA MET A 340 -27.97 -34.69 4.11
C MET A 340 -26.83 -35.62 3.67
N ALA A 341 -25.58 -35.16 3.69
CA ALA A 341 -24.42 -35.98 3.37
C ALA A 341 -24.19 -37.09 4.41
N THR A 342 -24.36 -36.79 5.70
CA THR A 342 -24.32 -37.81 6.76
C THR A 342 -25.46 -38.80 6.64
N LEU A 343 -26.68 -38.35 6.31
CA LEU A 343 -27.82 -39.24 6.04
C LEU A 343 -27.54 -40.19 4.87
N PHE A 344 -26.97 -39.69 3.77
CA PHE A 344 -26.59 -40.53 2.62
C PHE A 344 -25.52 -41.55 2.98
N GLY A 345 -24.51 -41.14 3.75
CA GLY A 345 -23.47 -42.05 4.26
C GLY A 345 -24.04 -43.17 5.12
N VAL A 346 -25.01 -42.85 6.00
CA VAL A 346 -25.69 -43.85 6.83
C VAL A 346 -26.50 -44.84 5.97
N ILE A 347 -27.21 -44.35 4.95
CA ILE A 347 -27.97 -45.24 4.03
C ILE A 347 -27.03 -46.20 3.30
N ILE A 348 -25.89 -45.71 2.80
CA ILE A 348 -24.89 -46.56 2.14
C ILE A 348 -24.32 -47.60 3.13
N ALA A 349 -24.02 -47.20 4.36
CA ALA A 349 -23.53 -48.12 5.39
C ALA A 349 -24.54 -49.24 5.71
N VAL A 350 -25.83 -48.91 5.78
CA VAL A 350 -26.90 -49.90 5.98
C VAL A 350 -26.98 -50.88 4.80
N ILE A 351 -26.93 -50.38 3.56
CA ILE A 351 -26.97 -51.23 2.36
C ILE A 351 -25.76 -52.17 2.32
N LEU A 352 -24.56 -51.65 2.58
CA LEU A 352 -23.34 -52.46 2.65
C LEU A 352 -23.40 -53.50 3.79
N GLY A 353 -23.98 -53.13 4.93
CA GLY A 353 -24.22 -54.05 6.05
C GLY A 353 -25.17 -55.20 5.66
N LEU A 354 -26.26 -54.91 4.97
CA LEU A 354 -27.21 -55.92 4.48
C LEU A 354 -26.59 -56.84 3.43
N LEU A 355 -25.82 -56.30 2.49
CA LEU A 355 -25.09 -57.08 1.50
C LEU A 355 -24.04 -57.98 2.17
N GLY A 356 -23.31 -57.46 3.16
CA GLY A 356 -22.35 -58.24 3.94
C GLY A 356 -23.02 -59.39 4.70
N LEU A 357 -24.19 -59.15 5.29
CA LEU A 357 -24.98 -60.18 5.96
C LEU A 357 -25.42 -61.29 4.98
N ALA A 358 -25.87 -60.91 3.79
CA ALA A 358 -26.28 -61.87 2.75
C ALA A 358 -25.10 -62.76 2.31
N VAL A 359 -23.91 -62.18 2.12
CA VAL A 359 -22.69 -62.94 1.80
C VAL A 359 -22.33 -63.89 2.94
N ALA A 360 -22.41 -63.44 4.21
CA ALA A 360 -22.12 -64.29 5.36
C ALA A 360 -23.08 -65.49 5.46
N ILE A 361 -24.38 -65.28 5.24
CA ILE A 361 -25.39 -66.36 5.21
C ILE A 361 -25.06 -67.35 4.08
N PHE A 362 -24.72 -66.86 2.90
CA PHE A 362 -24.36 -67.72 1.77
C PHE A 362 -23.10 -68.54 2.06
N GLN A 363 -22.06 -67.92 2.62
CA GLN A 363 -20.83 -68.63 3.00
C GLN A 363 -21.07 -69.67 4.10
N ALA A 364 -21.90 -69.35 5.10
CA ALA A 364 -22.28 -70.30 6.15
C ALA A 364 -23.04 -71.50 5.55
N TRP A 365 -23.92 -71.27 4.58
CA TRP A 365 -24.63 -72.33 3.88
C TRP A 365 -23.69 -73.20 3.04
N VAL A 366 -22.76 -72.61 2.28
CA VAL A 366 -21.75 -73.35 1.50
C VAL A 366 -20.87 -74.19 2.43
N ALA A 367 -20.40 -73.63 3.54
CA ALA A 367 -19.60 -74.35 4.52
C ALA A 367 -20.38 -75.53 5.14
N TRP A 368 -21.66 -75.34 5.43
CA TRP A 368 -22.53 -76.41 5.91
C TRP A 368 -22.69 -77.53 4.88
N GLN A 369 -22.85 -77.19 3.59
CA GLN A 369 -22.92 -78.18 2.51
C GLN A 369 -21.62 -78.96 2.36
N GLN A 370 -20.47 -78.28 2.44
CA GLN A 370 -19.15 -78.93 2.39
C GLN A 370 -18.91 -79.87 3.58
N TRP A 371 -19.38 -79.50 4.78
CA TRP A 371 -19.32 -80.37 5.96
C TRP A 371 -20.22 -81.61 5.81
N LYS A 372 -21.42 -81.46 5.24
CA LYS A 372 -22.39 -82.55 5.08
C LYS A 372 -22.04 -83.51 3.94
N HIS A 373 -21.36 -83.04 2.91
CA HIS A 373 -20.88 -83.82 1.78
C HIS A 373 -19.37 -83.62 1.58
N PRO A 374 -18.53 -84.15 2.49
CA PRO A 374 -17.09 -84.04 2.35
C PRO A 374 -16.66 -84.84 1.10
N ILE A 375 -16.04 -84.15 0.14
CA ILE A 375 -15.47 -84.79 -1.03
C ILE A 375 -14.24 -85.58 -0.53
N GLN A 376 -14.30 -86.92 -0.61
CA GLN A 376 -13.11 -87.74 -0.40
C GLN A 376 -12.14 -87.48 -1.55
N SER A 377 -11.12 -86.68 -1.29
CA SER A 377 -9.94 -86.57 -2.15
C SER A 377 -9.17 -87.89 -2.08
N GLY A 378 -9.22 -88.66 -3.16
CA GLY A 378 -8.33 -89.80 -3.42
C GLY A 378 -6.94 -89.36 -3.84
#